data_AF-A0A961SI71-F1
#
_entry.id   AF-A0A961SI71-F1
#
_cell.length_a   1.000
_cell.length_b   1.000
_cell.length_c   1.000
_cell.angle_alpha   90.00
_cell.angle_beta   90.00
_cell.angle_gamma   90.00
#
_symmetry.space_group_name_H-M   'P 1'
#
loop_
_entity.id
_entity.type
_entity.pdbx_description
1 polymer ?
#
loop_
_entity_poly.entity_id
_entity_poly.type
_entity_poly.pdbx_seq_one_letter_code
_entity_poly.pdbx_strand_id
1 'polypeptide(L)'
;METVMKIQVQNDAFVVDAALVASLLDLPADDVQSLMRHGQITSTCEKGLNEHEDRFRLSFFYRNRRARLSVSKQGEVLQRSVVDYGTRPPQGARRDSNA
;
A
#
# COMPACT_ATOMS: atom_id res chain seq x y z
N MET A 1 -25.91 2.46 -0.25
CA MET A 1 -25.08 3.13 0.77
C MET A 1 -23.66 2.67 0.52
N GLU A 2 -22.86 3.46 -0.19
CA GLU A 2 -21.45 3.13 -0.41
C GLU A 2 -20.70 3.42 0.89
N THR A 3 -20.11 2.39 1.50
CA THR A 3 -19.29 2.57 2.70
C THR A 3 -18.00 3.28 2.30
N VAL A 4 -18.03 4.61 2.37
CA VAL A 4 -16.86 5.44 2.15
C VAL A 4 -15.87 5.18 3.29
N MET A 5 -14.78 4.50 2.99
CA MET A 5 -13.69 4.33 3.96
C MET A 5 -12.91 5.63 4.05
N LYS A 6 -12.82 6.19 5.25
CA LYS A 6 -12.06 7.41 5.55
C LYS A 6 -10.87 7.09 6.45
N ILE A 7 -9.77 7.77 6.20
CA ILE A 7 -8.57 7.75 7.02
C ILE A 7 -8.31 9.14 7.60
N GLN A 8 -7.65 9.21 8.75
CA GLN A 8 -7.37 10.48 9.41
C GLN A 8 -6.19 11.17 8.73
N VAL A 9 -6.25 12.50 8.61
CA VAL A 9 -5.15 13.32 8.08
C VAL A 9 -4.66 14.22 9.22
N GLN A 10 -3.37 14.17 9.53
CA GLN A 10 -2.78 14.87 10.67
C GLN A 10 -1.40 15.43 10.28
N ASN A 11 -1.25 16.76 10.24
CA ASN A 11 0.02 17.46 9.97
C ASN A 11 0.79 16.88 8.75
N ASP A 12 0.13 16.83 7.59
CA ASP A 12 0.65 16.25 6.33
C ASP A 12 0.90 14.72 6.37
N ALA A 13 0.57 14.03 7.46
CA ALA A 13 0.59 12.58 7.57
C ALA A 13 -0.83 11.98 7.45
N PHE A 14 -0.89 10.74 6.99
CA PHE A 14 -2.11 9.95 6.93
C PHE A 14 -2.09 8.87 8.00
N VAL A 15 -3.13 8.83 8.83
CA VAL A 15 -3.34 7.83 9.88
C VAL A 15 -4.35 6.82 9.35
N VAL A 16 -3.84 5.62 9.07
CA VAL A 16 -4.61 4.48 8.54
C VAL A 16 -4.79 3.45 9.64
N ASP A 17 -5.99 2.87 9.74
CA ASP A 17 -6.25 1.80 10.70
C ASP A 17 -5.36 0.58 10.43
N ALA A 18 -4.72 0.06 11.47
CA ALA A 18 -3.88 -1.12 11.38
C ALA A 18 -4.67 -2.33 10.85
N ALA A 19 -5.94 -2.49 11.22
CA ALA A 19 -6.81 -3.56 10.73
C ALA A 19 -7.05 -3.45 9.21
N LEU A 20 -7.13 -2.22 8.68
CA LEU A 20 -7.24 -2.01 7.23
C LEU A 20 -5.95 -2.43 6.53
N VAL A 21 -4.80 -1.98 7.03
CA VAL A 21 -3.49 -2.36 6.47
C VAL A 21 -3.28 -3.88 6.53
N ALA A 22 -3.64 -4.50 7.66
CA ALA A 22 -3.59 -5.94 7.85
C ALA A 22 -4.45 -6.69 6.85
N SER A 23 -5.71 -6.26 6.66
CA SER A 23 -6.61 -6.89 5.70
C SER A 23 -6.10 -6.77 4.25
N LEU A 24 -5.41 -5.67 3.91
CA LEU A 24 -4.85 -5.47 2.57
C LEU A 24 -3.58 -6.28 2.33
N LEU A 25 -2.76 -6.44 3.36
CA LEU A 25 -1.49 -7.15 3.29
C LEU A 25 -1.62 -8.63 3.69
N ASP A 26 -2.81 -9.06 4.10
CA ASP A 26 -3.16 -10.43 4.52
C ASP A 26 -2.32 -10.90 5.71
N LEU A 27 -2.29 -10.08 6.76
CA LEU A 27 -1.65 -10.41 8.03
C LEU A 27 -2.53 -10.02 9.23
N PRO A 28 -2.21 -10.50 10.44
CA PRO A 28 -2.93 -10.11 11.65
C PRO A 28 -2.76 -8.62 11.97
N ALA A 29 -3.84 -7.94 12.37
CA ALA A 29 -3.79 -6.53 12.75
C ALA A 29 -2.82 -6.25 13.92
N ASP A 30 -2.71 -7.20 14.85
CA ASP A 30 -1.81 -7.14 16.01
C ASP A 30 -0.33 -7.11 15.59
N ASP A 31 0.01 -7.80 14.49
CA ASP A 31 1.37 -7.86 13.98
C ASP A 31 1.77 -6.59 13.22
N VAL A 32 0.81 -5.80 12.71
CA VAL A 32 1.10 -4.61 11.88
C VAL A 32 2.02 -3.63 12.61
N GLN A 33 1.68 -3.28 13.86
CA GLN A 33 2.48 -2.32 14.62
C GLN A 33 3.88 -2.85 14.94
N SER A 34 3.97 -4.13 15.35
CA SER A 34 5.25 -4.78 15.60
C SER A 34 6.09 -4.83 14.32
N LEU A 35 5.54 -5.25 13.19
CA LEU A 35 6.27 -5.37 11.93
C LEU A 35 6.70 -4.02 11.37
N MET A 36 5.91 -2.96 11.54
CA MET A 36 6.33 -1.59 11.23
C MET A 36 7.49 -1.13 12.12
N ARG A 37 7.43 -1.39 13.43
CA ARG A 37 8.54 -1.08 14.37
C ARG A 37 9.82 -1.82 14.03
N HIS A 38 9.71 -3.05 13.54
CA HIS A 38 10.85 -3.85 13.08
C HIS A 38 11.29 -3.52 11.64
N GLY A 39 10.64 -2.58 10.95
CA GLY A 39 10.95 -2.22 9.57
C GLY A 39 10.61 -3.31 8.53
N GLN A 40 9.80 -4.31 8.89
CA GLN A 40 9.35 -5.36 7.97
C GLN A 40 8.19 -4.91 7.09
N ILE A 41 7.32 -4.05 7.62
CA ILE A 41 6.34 -3.31 6.83
C ILE A 41 6.89 -1.91 6.61
N THR A 42 7.05 -1.53 5.35
CA THR A 42 7.40 -0.15 4.98
C THR A 42 6.23 0.51 4.28
N SER A 43 6.10 1.82 4.47
CA SER A 43 5.05 2.62 3.84
C SER A 43 5.66 3.85 3.19
N THR A 44 5.26 4.10 1.95
CA THR A 44 5.61 5.32 1.22
C THR A 44 4.35 6.15 1.02
N CYS A 45 4.42 7.43 1.38
CA CYS A 45 3.38 8.39 1.08
C CYS A 45 3.87 9.32 -0.02
N GLU A 46 3.25 9.24 -1.19
CA GLU A 46 3.50 10.15 -2.29
C GLU A 46 2.37 11.17 -2.34
N LYS A 47 2.71 12.44 -2.09
CA LYS A 47 1.80 13.57 -2.28
C LYS A 47 1.84 13.96 -3.75
N GLY A 48 0.70 13.93 -4.44
CA GLY A 48 0.62 14.48 -5.79
C GLY A 48 0.89 15.98 -5.76
N LEU A 49 1.62 16.47 -6.76
CA LEU A 49 1.90 17.88 -6.97
C LEU A 49 1.20 18.35 -8.25
N ASN A 50 0.89 19.65 -8.34
CA ASN A 50 0.18 20.28 -9.46
C ASN A 50 -1.17 19.61 -9.77
N GLU A 51 -1.32 18.97 -10.93
CA GLU A 51 -2.56 18.33 -11.41
C GLU A 51 -3.06 17.16 -10.53
N HIS A 52 -2.27 16.77 -9.54
CA HIS A 52 -2.61 15.73 -8.57
C HIS A 52 -2.57 16.22 -7.12
N GLU A 53 -2.58 17.54 -6.85
CA GLU A 53 -2.58 18.11 -5.48
C GLU A 53 -3.69 17.56 -4.57
N ASP A 54 -4.78 17.09 -5.17
CA ASP A 54 -5.93 16.56 -4.44
C ASP A 54 -5.82 15.06 -4.15
N ARG A 55 -4.75 14.39 -4.60
CA ARG A 55 -4.57 12.94 -4.52
C ARG A 55 -3.26 12.57 -3.86
N PHE A 56 -3.36 11.66 -2.90
CA PHE A 56 -2.25 11.07 -2.19
C PHE A 56 -2.23 9.57 -2.43
N ARG A 57 -1.03 9.01 -2.52
CA ARG A 57 -0.82 7.60 -2.78
C ARG A 57 -0.01 7.01 -1.65
N LEU A 58 -0.66 6.15 -0.89
CA LEU A 58 -0.04 5.38 0.17
C LEU A 58 0.28 4.00 -0.39
N SER A 59 1.55 3.63 -0.41
CA SER A 59 2.00 2.30 -0.82
C SER A 59 2.62 1.60 0.38
N PHE A 60 2.04 0.50 0.82
CA PHE A 60 2.57 -0.37 1.87
C PHE A 60 3.22 -1.59 1.23
N PHE A 61 4.41 -1.93 1.70
CA PHE A 61 5.18 -3.06 1.22
C PHE A 61 5.42 -4.03 2.37
N TYR A 62 5.12 -5.30 2.12
CA TYR A 62 5.36 -6.39 3.07
C TYR A 62 5.68 -7.67 2.31
N ARG A 63 6.89 -8.19 2.48
CA ARG A 63 7.38 -9.37 1.75
C ARG A 63 7.17 -9.21 0.23
N ASN A 64 6.40 -10.09 -0.40
CA ASN A 64 6.10 -10.07 -1.83
C ASN A 64 4.74 -9.42 -2.10
N ARG A 65 4.16 -8.70 -1.14
CA ARG A 65 2.88 -8.03 -1.28
C ARG A 65 3.03 -6.52 -1.18
N ARG A 66 2.28 -5.83 -2.03
CA ARG A 66 2.18 -4.38 -2.03
C ARG A 66 0.71 -3.96 -2.02
N ALA A 67 0.30 -3.30 -0.94
CA ALA A 67 -0.99 -2.63 -0.88
C ALA A 67 -0.83 -1.17 -1.30
N ARG A 68 -1.72 -0.68 -2.15
CA ARG A 68 -1.77 0.70 -2.60
C ARG A 68 -3.15 1.28 -2.29
N LEU A 69 -3.14 2.45 -1.67
CA LEU A 69 -4.33 3.26 -1.41
C LEU A 69 -4.16 4.61 -2.09
N SER A 70 -5.15 4.99 -2.88
CA SER A 70 -5.31 6.34 -3.42
C SER A 70 -6.31 7.06 -2.53
N VAL A 71 -5.90 8.15 -1.90
CA VAL A 71 -6.72 8.90 -0.96
C VAL A 71 -6.82 10.36 -1.38
N SER A 72 -7.97 10.99 -1.11
CA SER A 72 -8.15 12.41 -1.34
C SER A 72 -7.50 13.23 -0.23
N LYS A 73 -7.33 14.54 -0.45
CA LYS A 73 -6.87 15.49 0.57
C LYS A 73 -7.74 15.51 1.83
N GLN A 74 -9.01 15.13 1.70
CA GLN A 74 -9.96 15.02 2.81
C GLN A 74 -9.84 13.69 3.58
N GLY A 75 -8.91 12.82 3.19
CA GLY A 75 -8.72 11.49 3.78
C GLY A 75 -9.71 10.44 3.26
N GLU A 76 -10.35 10.68 2.11
CA GLU A 76 -11.28 9.73 1.52
C GLU A 76 -10.55 8.69 0.68
N VAL A 77 -10.76 7.39 0.93
CA VAL A 77 -10.15 6.34 0.13
C VAL A 77 -10.88 6.23 -1.21
N LEU A 78 -10.27 6.81 -2.26
CA LEU A 78 -10.78 6.79 -3.63
C LEU A 78 -10.59 5.42 -4.28
N GLN A 79 -9.46 4.77 -4.02
CA GLN A 79 -9.14 3.46 -4.60
C GLN A 79 -8.22 2.67 -3.69
N ARG A 80 -8.39 1.35 -3.69
CA ARG A 80 -7.48 0.41 -3.05
C ARG A 80 -7.12 -0.70 -4.03
N SER A 81 -5.88 -1.15 -4.01
CA SER A 81 -5.41 -2.24 -4.85
C SER A 81 -4.28 -2.98 -4.14
N VAL A 82 -4.32 -4.30 -4.17
CA VAL A 82 -3.29 -5.15 -3.60
C VAL A 82 -2.64 -5.92 -4.74
N VAL A 83 -1.32 -5.93 -4.76
CA VAL A 83 -0.53 -6.70 -5.70
C VAL A 83 0.27 -7.71 -4.90
N ASP A 84 -0.02 -8.99 -5.10
CA ASP A 84 0.85 -10.08 -4.65
C ASP A 84 1.79 -10.43 -5.81
N TYR A 85 3.07 -10.13 -5.63
CA TYR A 85 4.12 -10.49 -6.58
C TYR A 85 4.44 -11.99 -6.56
N GLY A 86 3.94 -12.73 -5.56
CA GLY A 86 4.18 -14.16 -5.37
C GLY A 86 5.67 -14.49 -5.26
N THR A 87 6.01 -15.77 -5.25
CA THR A 87 7.42 -16.24 -5.25
C THR A 87 7.96 -16.43 -6.67
N ARG A 88 7.33 -15.84 -7.70
CA ARG A 88 7.73 -16.12 -9.09
C ARG A 88 8.96 -15.25 -9.42
N PRO A 89 10.17 -15.83 -9.58
CA PRO A 89 11.25 -15.10 -10.24
C PRO A 89 10.77 -14.66 -11.63
N PRO A 90 11.23 -13.52 -12.18
CA PRO A 90 10.84 -13.10 -13.51
C PRO A 90 11.12 -14.25 -14.50
N GLN A 91 10.06 -14.88 -15.00
CA GLN A 91 10.18 -15.93 -16.00
C GLN A 91 10.45 -15.25 -17.34
N GLY A 92 11.71 -14.90 -17.56
CA GLY A 92 12.14 -14.14 -18.71
C GLY A 92 13.65 -14.11 -18.97
N ALA A 93 14.43 -15.01 -18.36
CA ALA A 93 15.75 -15.36 -18.88
C ALA A 93 15.61 -16.69 -19.64
N ARG A 94 14.81 -16.68 -20.71
CA ARG A 94 14.89 -17.74 -21.72
C ARG A 94 16.20 -17.52 -22.44
N ARG A 95 17.22 -18.23 -21.95
CA ARG A 95 18.46 -18.51 -22.63
C ARG A 95 18.12 -18.86 -24.08
N ASP A 96 18.52 -18.00 -24.98
CA ASP A 96 18.71 -18.30 -26.39
C ASP A 96 19.42 -19.65 -26.51
N SER A 97 18.67 -20.66 -26.96
CA SER A 97 19.23 -21.92 -27.37
C SER A 97 19.86 -21.69 -28.74
N ASN A 98 21.19 -21.64 -28.76
CA ASN A 98 21.98 -21.94 -29.94
C ASN A 98 21.68 -23.37 -30.41
N ALA A 99 21.12 -23.50 -31.62
CA ALA A 99 21.23 -24.67 -32.49
C ALA A 99 21.00 -24.24 -33.94
#